data_AF-A0A4R1FYK4-F1
#
_entry.id   AF-A0A4R1FYK4-F1
#
_cell.length_a   1.000
_cell.length_b   1.000
_cell.length_c   1.000
_cell.angle_alpha   90.00
_cell.angle_beta   90.00
_cell.angle_gamma   90.00
#
_symmetry.space_group_name_H-M   'P 1'
#
loop_
_entity.id
_entity.type
_entity.pdbx_description
1 polymer ?
#
loop_
_entity_poly.entity_id
_entity_poly.type
_entity_poly.pdbx_seq_one_letter_code
_entity_poly.pdbx_strand_id
1 'polypeptide(L)'
;MSRVLGNTRALYGKVIIIEAILLSVFSLLLTLYQQHYGISFLFGAISSVIPQVLLIGFVFFREKSQYLTNKTTALYQGEGVKFLFTILIIALVFIFYKKIHFVYFFIGFIVFLILNVALPMILLIKQQRNPIS
;
A
#
# COMPACT_ATOMS: atom_id res chain seq x y z
N MET A 1 5.76 -7.44 -28.35
CA MET A 1 6.09 -6.69 -27.12
C MET A 1 4.86 -6.23 -26.31
N SER A 2 3.73 -6.98 -26.28
CA SER A 2 2.55 -6.64 -25.44
C SER A 2 2.36 -7.52 -24.19
N ARG A 3 3.11 -8.61 -24.05
CA ARG A 3 2.95 -9.58 -22.94
C ARG A 3 3.54 -9.12 -21.60
N VAL A 4 4.50 -8.20 -21.60
CA VAL A 4 5.20 -7.76 -20.36
C VAL A 4 4.39 -6.71 -19.58
N LEU A 5 3.62 -5.85 -20.27
CA LEU A 5 2.76 -4.83 -19.65
C LEU A 5 1.45 -5.40 -19.07
N GLY A 6 0.96 -6.54 -19.60
CA GLY A 6 -0.20 -7.23 -19.01
C GLY A 6 0.12 -7.88 -17.67
N ASN A 7 1.34 -8.43 -17.53
CA ASN A 7 1.78 -9.12 -16.32
C ASN A 7 1.99 -8.18 -15.13
N THR A 8 2.44 -6.94 -15.34
CA THR A 8 2.57 -5.95 -14.25
C THR A 8 1.20 -5.64 -13.65
N ARG A 9 0.17 -5.34 -14.45
CA ARG A 9 -1.19 -5.12 -13.92
C ARG A 9 -1.71 -6.29 -13.09
N ALA A 10 -1.55 -7.51 -13.58
CA ALA A 10 -1.99 -8.71 -12.87
C ALA A 10 -1.21 -8.94 -11.57
N LEU A 11 0.08 -8.61 -11.53
CA LEU A 11 0.91 -8.69 -10.32
C LEU A 11 0.50 -7.66 -9.26
N TYR A 12 0.30 -6.39 -9.65
CA TYR A 12 -0.15 -5.36 -8.71
C TYR A 12 -1.57 -5.64 -8.18
N GLY A 13 -2.46 -6.21 -9.00
CA GLY A 13 -3.76 -6.69 -8.53
C GLY A 13 -3.61 -7.78 -7.45
N LYS A 14 -2.69 -8.74 -7.64
CA LYS A 14 -2.40 -9.77 -6.64
C LYS A 14 -1.83 -9.17 -5.34
N VAL A 15 -0.97 -8.15 -5.42
CA VAL A 15 -0.45 -7.45 -4.22
C VAL A 15 -1.59 -6.87 -3.40
N ILE A 16 -2.48 -6.11 -4.04
CA ILE A 16 -3.60 -5.44 -3.35
C ILE A 16 -4.52 -6.47 -2.72
N ILE A 17 -4.80 -7.59 -3.40
CA ILE A 17 -5.60 -8.69 -2.84
C ILE A 17 -4.91 -9.32 -1.62
N ILE A 18 -3.60 -9.58 -1.71
CA ILE A 18 -2.82 -10.16 -0.62
C ILE A 18 -2.77 -9.20 0.58
N GLU A 19 -2.53 -7.91 0.37
CA GLU A 19 -2.57 -6.88 1.41
C GLU A 19 -3.96 -6.79 2.05
N ALA A 20 -5.03 -6.84 1.25
CA ALA A 20 -6.40 -6.81 1.77
C ALA A 20 -6.72 -8.06 2.62
N ILE A 21 -6.28 -9.25 2.20
CA ILE A 21 -6.45 -10.48 2.97
C ILE A 21 -5.67 -10.39 4.28
N LEU A 22 -4.40 -9.96 4.24
CA LEU A 22 -3.59 -9.77 5.44
C LEU A 22 -4.22 -8.74 6.39
N LEU A 23 -4.73 -7.64 5.86
CA LEU A 23 -5.38 -6.59 6.65
C LEU A 23 -6.61 -7.15 7.36
N SER A 24 -7.44 -7.90 6.62
CA SER A 24 -8.63 -8.54 7.18
C SER A 24 -8.25 -9.55 8.26
N VAL A 25 -7.29 -10.45 8.02
CA VAL A 25 -6.88 -11.49 8.98
C VAL A 25 -6.27 -10.88 10.24
N PHE A 26 -5.33 -9.95 10.11
CA PHE A 26 -4.69 -9.31 11.27
C PHE A 26 -5.70 -8.49 12.08
N SER A 27 -6.54 -7.71 11.41
CA SER A 27 -7.63 -7.00 12.08
C SER A 27 -8.54 -7.95 12.85
N LEU A 28 -8.98 -9.03 12.21
CA LEU A 28 -9.95 -9.95 12.78
C LEU A 28 -9.36 -10.64 14.03
N LEU A 29 -8.11 -11.09 13.96
CA LEU A 29 -7.38 -11.63 15.11
C LEU A 29 -7.27 -10.64 16.27
N LEU A 30 -6.94 -9.36 15.99
CA LEU A 30 -6.87 -8.33 17.02
C LEU A 30 -8.25 -7.98 17.60
N THR A 31 -9.31 -7.96 16.77
CA THR A 31 -10.68 -7.73 17.27
C THR A 31 -11.19 -8.85 18.16
N LEU A 32 -10.78 -10.10 17.92
CA LEU A 32 -11.10 -11.25 18.78
C LEU A 32 -10.40 -11.15 20.15
N TYR A 33 -9.21 -10.55 20.21
CA TYR A 33 -8.53 -10.29 21.47
C TYR A 33 -9.15 -9.12 22.23
N GLN A 34 -9.26 -7.95 21.59
CA GLN A 34 -10.05 -6.81 22.07
C GLN A 34 -10.49 -5.93 20.90
N GLN A 35 -11.80 -5.68 20.80
CA GLN A 35 -12.40 -4.88 19.73
C GLN A 35 -11.76 -3.49 19.59
N HIS A 36 -11.39 -2.87 20.71
CA HIS A 36 -10.82 -1.53 20.72
C HIS A 36 -9.45 -1.44 20.03
N TYR A 37 -8.63 -2.48 20.18
CA TYR A 37 -7.30 -2.56 19.59
C TYR A 37 -7.39 -2.92 18.10
N GLY A 38 -8.31 -3.81 17.72
CA GLY A 38 -8.52 -4.18 16.32
C GLY A 38 -8.98 -3.00 15.47
N ILE A 39 -9.91 -2.18 15.96
CA ILE A 39 -10.36 -0.98 15.24
C ILE A 39 -9.22 0.04 15.09
N SER A 40 -8.44 0.26 16.15
CA SER A 40 -7.30 1.18 16.10
C SER A 40 -6.23 0.70 15.11
N PHE A 41 -5.95 -0.60 15.10
CA PHE A 41 -5.03 -1.24 14.16
C PHE A 41 -5.51 -1.12 12.71
N LEU A 42 -6.81 -1.36 12.46
CA LEU A 42 -7.43 -1.19 11.13
C LEU A 42 -7.21 0.20 10.57
N PHE A 43 -7.48 1.23 11.37
CA PHE A 43 -7.29 2.61 10.93
C PHE A 43 -5.83 2.90 10.58
N GLY A 44 -4.89 2.35 11.35
CA GLY A 44 -3.46 2.44 11.05
C GLY A 44 -3.09 1.78 9.73
N ALA A 45 -3.55 0.53 9.54
CA ALA A 45 -3.31 -0.24 8.32
C ALA A 45 -3.90 0.46 7.08
N ILE A 46 -5.15 0.91 7.15
CA ILE A 46 -5.85 1.65 6.08
C ILE A 46 -5.10 2.92 5.71
N SER A 47 -4.56 3.64 6.71
CA SER A 47 -3.78 4.87 6.48
C SER A 47 -2.51 4.63 5.67
N SER A 48 -1.94 3.42 5.70
CA SER A 48 -0.78 3.04 4.88
C SER A 48 -1.17 2.49 3.50
N VAL A 49 -2.27 1.72 3.43
CA VAL A 49 -2.72 1.05 2.19
C VAL A 49 -3.35 2.04 1.20
N ILE A 50 -4.18 2.98 1.65
CA ILE A 50 -4.86 3.94 0.74
C ILE A 50 -3.86 4.73 -0.12
N PRO A 51 -2.83 5.40 0.47
CA PRO A 51 -1.85 6.15 -0.31
C PRO A 51 -1.09 5.28 -1.32
N GLN A 52 -0.85 4.01 -1.00
CA GLN A 52 -0.17 3.09 -1.89
C GLN A 52 -1.05 2.67 -3.07
N VAL A 53 -2.34 2.36 -2.83
CA VAL A 53 -3.29 2.06 -3.92
C VAL A 53 -3.42 3.26 -4.85
N LEU A 54 -3.50 4.48 -4.29
CA LEU A 54 -3.50 5.73 -5.06
C LEU A 54 -2.22 5.90 -5.87
N LEU A 55 -1.04 5.64 -5.28
CA LEU A 55 0.23 5.73 -6.01
C LEU A 55 0.28 4.70 -7.15
N ILE A 56 -0.11 3.45 -6.91
CA ILE A 56 -0.13 2.40 -7.94
C ILE A 56 -1.06 2.82 -9.09
N GLY A 57 -2.26 3.29 -8.77
CA GLY A 57 -3.22 3.81 -9.76
C GLY A 57 -2.66 5.01 -10.55
N PHE A 58 -2.01 5.95 -9.85
CA PHE A 58 -1.38 7.12 -10.45
C PHE A 58 -0.22 6.74 -11.36
N VAL A 59 0.66 5.83 -10.93
CA VAL A 59 1.77 5.31 -11.74
C VAL A 59 1.25 4.63 -12.99
N PHE A 60 0.22 3.77 -12.89
CA PHE A 60 -0.38 3.13 -14.07
C PHE A 60 -1.05 4.10 -15.02
N PHE A 61 -1.72 5.13 -14.51
CA PHE A 61 -2.33 6.17 -15.33
C PHE A 61 -1.25 6.98 -16.07
N ARG A 62 -0.15 7.27 -15.36
CA ARG A 62 0.98 8.03 -15.87
C ARG A 62 1.85 7.20 -16.82
N GLU A 63 1.98 5.88 -16.64
CA GLU A 63 2.66 4.96 -17.57
C GLU A 63 1.99 4.97 -18.95
N LYS A 64 0.66 5.12 -18.99
CA LYS A 64 -0.12 5.31 -20.23
C LYS A 64 0.20 6.63 -20.96
N SER A 65 0.76 7.62 -20.25
CA SER A 65 1.12 8.95 -20.73
C SER A 65 2.65 9.14 -20.91
N GLN A 66 3.47 8.26 -20.31
CA GLN A 66 4.93 8.39 -20.21
C GLN A 66 5.71 7.70 -21.34
N TYR A 67 5.36 7.96 -22.59
CA TYR A 67 6.34 7.76 -23.66
C TYR A 67 7.50 8.79 -23.60
N LEU A 68 7.42 9.86 -22.77
CA LEU A 68 8.22 11.07 -22.99
C LEU A 68 8.86 11.78 -21.76
N THR A 69 8.95 11.22 -20.55
CA THR A 69 9.53 12.00 -19.41
C THR A 69 10.40 11.17 -18.46
N ASN A 70 11.55 11.76 -18.09
CA ASN A 70 12.58 11.28 -17.15
C ASN A 70 12.02 10.41 -16.00
N LYS A 71 12.36 9.12 -16.02
CA LYS A 71 11.97 8.09 -15.04
C LYS A 71 12.25 8.47 -13.58
N THR A 72 13.34 9.19 -13.32
CA THR A 72 13.81 9.54 -11.97
C THR A 72 12.93 10.59 -11.28
N THR A 73 12.54 11.65 -11.99
CA THR A 73 11.68 12.71 -11.43
C THR A 73 10.28 12.21 -11.13
N ALA A 74 9.76 11.26 -11.93
CA ALA A 74 8.43 10.70 -11.74
C ALA A 74 8.32 9.83 -10.48
N LEU A 75 9.37 9.07 -10.15
CA LEU A 75 9.43 8.27 -8.93
C LEU A 75 9.42 9.15 -7.68
N TYR A 76 10.25 10.19 -7.66
CA TYR A 76 10.35 11.11 -6.53
C TYR A 76 9.05 11.90 -6.28
N GLN A 77 8.38 12.33 -7.37
CA GLN A 77 7.05 12.95 -7.27
C GLN A 77 6.00 11.98 -6.75
N GLY A 78 6.05 10.71 -7.15
CA GLY A 78 5.14 9.68 -6.67
C GLY A 78 5.29 9.45 -5.16
N GLU A 79 6.52 9.30 -4.66
CA GLU A 79 6.78 9.11 -3.24
C GLU A 79 6.37 10.33 -2.41
N GLY A 80 6.70 11.55 -2.86
CA GLY A 80 6.31 12.77 -2.17
C GLY A 80 4.79 12.93 -2.02
N VAL A 81 4.03 12.65 -3.10
CA VAL A 81 2.55 12.69 -3.06
C VAL A 81 1.99 11.63 -2.11
N LYS A 82 2.56 10.42 -2.09
CA LYS A 82 2.16 9.35 -1.16
C LYS A 82 2.38 9.76 0.28
N PHE A 83 3.53 10.35 0.62
CA PHE A 83 3.80 10.83 1.97
C PHE A 83 2.80 11.92 2.41
N LEU A 84 2.53 12.90 1.55
CA LEU A 84 1.57 13.96 1.87
C LEU A 84 0.16 13.40 2.11
N PHE A 85 -0.30 12.48 1.25
CA PHE A 85 -1.58 11.79 1.42
C PHE A 85 -1.63 10.98 2.71
N THR A 86 -0.54 10.31 3.06
CA THR A 86 -0.44 9.52 4.29
C THR A 86 -0.62 10.40 5.52
N ILE A 87 0.07 11.54 5.57
CA ILE A 87 -0.04 12.51 6.67
C ILE A 87 -1.48 13.03 6.80
N LEU A 88 -2.11 13.38 5.68
CA LEU A 88 -3.50 13.86 5.66
C LEU A 88 -4.48 12.81 6.19
N ILE A 89 -4.35 11.55 5.78
CA ILE A 89 -5.22 10.47 6.25
C ILE A 89 -5.03 10.21 7.74
N ILE A 90 -3.78 10.14 8.20
CA ILE A 90 -3.47 9.97 9.63
C ILE A 90 -4.11 11.09 10.44
N ALA A 91 -3.91 12.35 10.03
CA ALA A 91 -4.50 13.50 10.71
C ALA A 91 -6.03 13.43 10.74
N LEU A 92 -6.66 13.07 9.62
CA LEU A 92 -8.11 12.93 9.52
C LEU A 92 -8.63 11.85 10.46
N VAL A 93 -7.96 10.69 10.53
CA VAL A 93 -8.32 9.61 11.44
C VAL A 93 -8.29 10.07 12.91
N PHE A 94 -7.24 10.77 13.34
CA PHE A 94 -7.15 11.27 14.71
C PHE A 94 -8.16 12.37 15.04
N ILE A 95 -8.55 13.20 14.06
CA ILE A 95 -9.59 14.23 14.22
C ILE A 95 -10.97 13.58 14.39
N PHE A 96 -11.31 12.61 13.54
CA PHE A 96 -12.64 12.00 13.51
C PHE A 96 -12.84 10.93 14.59
N TYR A 97 -11.77 10.27 15.05
CA TYR A 97 -11.87 9.13 15.96
C TYR A 97 -11.05 9.36 17.25
N LYS A 98 -11.69 9.98 18.24
CA LYS A 98 -11.05 10.37 19.51
C LYS A 98 -10.66 9.21 20.44
N LYS A 99 -11.18 8.00 20.20
CA LYS A 99 -10.90 6.82 21.02
C LYS A 99 -9.87 5.88 20.36
N ILE A 100 -8.93 6.39 19.57
CA ILE A 100 -7.91 5.54 18.97
C ILE A 100 -6.81 5.25 19.98
N HIS A 101 -6.48 3.96 20.10
CA HIS A 101 -5.30 3.55 20.85
C HIS A 101 -4.05 3.75 19.98
N PHE A 102 -3.32 4.83 20.26
CA PHE A 102 -2.17 5.30 19.47
C PHE A 102 -1.16 4.20 19.14
N VAL A 103 -0.81 3.36 20.13
CA VAL A 103 0.18 2.28 19.94
C VAL A 103 -0.28 1.27 18.88
N TYR A 104 -1.51 0.77 18.96
CA TYR A 104 -2.02 -0.22 18.00
C TYR A 104 -2.25 0.38 16.62
N PHE A 105 -2.62 1.66 16.55
CA PHE A 105 -2.68 2.40 15.30
C PHE A 105 -1.30 2.44 14.62
N PHE A 106 -0.25 2.85 15.33
CA PHE A 106 1.09 2.92 14.75
C PHE A 106 1.67 1.55 14.42
N ILE A 107 1.38 0.51 15.21
CA ILE A 107 1.77 -0.86 14.86
C ILE A 107 1.14 -1.28 13.54
N GLY A 108 -0.18 -1.09 13.38
CA GLY A 108 -0.87 -1.40 12.12
C GLY A 108 -0.32 -0.60 10.95
N PHE A 109 -0.07 0.69 11.17
CA PHE A 109 0.53 1.56 10.17
C PHE A 109 1.92 1.08 9.73
N ILE A 110 2.84 0.81 10.66
CA ILE A 110 4.23 0.42 10.36
C ILE A 110 4.28 -0.96 9.71
N VAL A 111 3.52 -1.94 10.22
CA VAL A 111 3.48 -3.30 9.66
C VAL A 111 3.03 -3.25 8.21
N PHE A 112 1.96 -2.52 7.92
CA PHE A 112 1.50 -2.37 6.54
C PHE A 112 2.46 -1.52 5.72
N LEU A 113 3.06 -0.46 6.26
CA LEU A 113 4.07 0.31 5.55
C LEU A 113 5.25 -0.58 5.07
N ILE A 114 5.72 -1.48 5.93
CA ILE A 114 6.78 -2.44 5.58
C ILE A 114 6.28 -3.42 4.52
N LEU A 115 5.09 -3.99 4.66
CA LEU A 115 4.47 -4.85 3.64
C LEU A 115 4.40 -4.14 2.28
N ASN A 116 3.99 -2.88 2.30
CA ASN A 116 3.77 -2.06 1.11
C ASN A 116 5.07 -1.80 0.33
N VAL A 117 6.22 -1.83 1.02
CA VAL A 117 7.57 -1.74 0.41
C VAL A 117 8.10 -3.13 0.04
N ALA A 118 7.90 -4.12 0.90
CA ALA A 118 8.44 -5.47 0.73
C ALA A 118 7.74 -6.26 -0.39
N LEU A 119 6.40 -6.17 -0.51
CA LEU A 119 5.62 -6.94 -1.49
C LEU A 119 5.99 -6.63 -2.94
N PRO A 120 6.08 -5.34 -3.36
CA PRO A 120 6.58 -5.02 -4.70
C PRO A 120 8.00 -5.52 -4.91
N MET A 121 8.89 -5.35 -3.93
CA MET A 121 10.29 -5.77 -4.03
C MET A 121 10.42 -7.29 -4.23
N ILE A 122 9.72 -8.09 -3.41
CA ILE A 122 9.72 -9.56 -3.51
C ILE A 122 9.17 -10.02 -4.86
N LEU A 123 8.11 -9.39 -5.35
CA LEU A 123 7.51 -9.76 -6.64
C LEU A 123 8.38 -9.35 -7.82
N LEU A 124 9.03 -8.18 -7.78
CA LEU A 124 10.01 -7.76 -8.79
C LEU A 124 11.19 -8.74 -8.84
N ILE A 125 11.70 -9.18 -7.68
CA ILE A 125 12.77 -10.19 -7.60
C ILE A 125 12.28 -11.53 -8.18
N LYS A 126 11.06 -11.97 -7.85
CA LYS A 126 10.49 -13.22 -8.36
C LYS A 126 10.28 -13.20 -9.88
N GLN A 127 9.92 -12.05 -10.44
CA GLN A 127 9.76 -11.85 -11.88
C GLN A 127 11.11 -11.82 -12.62
N GLN A 128 12.15 -11.23 -12.03
CA GLN A 128 13.51 -11.28 -12.60
C GLN A 128 14.14 -12.68 -12.53
N ARG A 129 13.79 -13.48 -11.52
CA ARG A 129 14.31 -14.84 -11.34
C ARG A 129 13.67 -15.88 -12.28
N ASN A 130 12.58 -15.55 -12.96
CA ASN A 130 11.90 -16.47 -13.88
C ASN A 130 11.58 -15.81 -15.23
N PRO A 131 12.59 -15.59 -16.10
CA PRO A 131 12.39 -14.86 -17.36
C PRO A 131 11.75 -15.69 -18.49
N ILE A 132 11.43 -16.97 -18.30
CA ILE A 132 11.01 -17.86 -19.41
C ILE A 132 9.88 -18.79 -18.98
N SER A 133 8.71 -18.59 -19.59
CA SER A 133 7.86 -19.65 -20.14
C SER A 133 7.06 -19.08 -21.30
#